data_AF-A0A016TE03-F1
#
_entry.id   AF-A0A016TE03-F1
#
_cell.length_a   1.000
_cell.length_b   1.000
_cell.length_c   1.000
_cell.angle_alpha   90.00
_cell.angle_beta   90.00
_cell.angle_gamma   90.00
#
_symmetry.space_group_name_H-M   'P 1'
#
loop_
_entity.id
_entity.type
_entity.pdbx_description
1 polymer ?
#
loop_
_entity_poly.entity_id
_entity_poly.type
_entity_poly.pdbx_seq_one_letter_code
_entity_poly.pdbx_strand_id
1 'polypeptide(L)'
;MNMCGFFAEDFKTLLKATFACDIFRFNNDFYAQKQGLAMGIRIAPLLAIVYLDHIEKPLLRNGIILYKRYIDDVIVIGSSDAEPRSTLTNLNSMDVNIK
;
A
#
# COMPACT_ATOMS: atom_id res chain seq x y z
N MET A 1 7.98 -16.50 17.17
CA MET A 1 6.77 -17.34 17.30
C MET A 1 6.63 -18.15 16.03
N ASN A 2 6.45 -19.46 16.16
CA ASN A 2 6.16 -20.35 15.05
C ASN A 2 4.67 -20.21 14.72
N MET A 3 4.32 -19.60 13.58
CA MET A 3 2.93 -19.46 13.14
C MET A 3 2.65 -20.59 12.15
N CYS A 4 1.90 -21.60 12.58
CA CYS A 4 1.48 -22.74 11.74
C CYS A 4 2.65 -23.52 11.08
N GLY A 5 3.81 -23.61 11.72
CA GLY A 5 4.99 -24.29 11.18
C GLY A 5 5.97 -23.38 10.44
N PHE A 6 5.65 -22.10 10.26
CA PHE A 6 6.45 -21.13 9.51
C PHE A 6 7.09 -20.06 10.39
N PHE A 7 8.30 -19.65 9.99
CA PHE A 7 9.00 -18.48 10.49
C PHE A 7 8.73 -17.26 9.61
N ALA A 8 9.00 -16.07 10.15
CA ALA A 8 8.85 -14.82 9.39
C ALA A 8 9.70 -14.80 8.10
N GLU A 9 10.87 -15.44 8.12
CA GLU A 9 11.74 -15.57 6.93
C GLU A 9 11.13 -16.46 5.84
N ASP A 10 10.35 -17.48 6.21
CA ASP A 10 9.64 -18.31 5.22
C ASP A 10 8.59 -17.48 4.50
N PHE A 11 7.81 -16.68 5.24
CA PHE A 11 6.85 -15.74 4.65
C PHE A 11 7.53 -14.72 3.75
N LYS A 12 8.65 -14.15 4.17
CA LYS A 12 9.43 -13.20 3.37
C LYS A 12 9.92 -13.84 2.06
N THR A 13 10.33 -15.11 2.12
CA THR A 13 10.76 -15.88 0.95
C THR A 13 9.60 -16.13 0.00
N LEU A 14 8.44 -16.55 0.51
CA LEU A 14 7.22 -16.76 -0.29
C LEU A 14 6.74 -15.46 -0.95
N LEU A 15 6.78 -14.34 -0.22
CA LEU A 15 6.42 -13.03 -0.77
C LEU A 15 7.36 -12.63 -1.90
N LYS A 16 8.68 -12.74 -1.71
CA LYS A 16 9.67 -12.46 -2.77
C LYS A 16 9.43 -13.32 -4.01
N ALA A 17 9.15 -14.62 -3.84
CA ALA A 17 8.85 -15.51 -4.94
C ALA A 17 7.55 -15.10 -5.67
N THR A 18 6.54 -14.66 -4.93
CA THR A 18 5.28 -14.18 -5.50
C THR A 18 5.49 -12.91 -6.33
N PHE A 19 6.36 -11.99 -5.89
CA PHE A 19 6.64 -10.74 -6.61
C PHE A 19 7.64 -10.88 -7.75
N ALA A 20 8.42 -11.96 -7.80
CA ALA A 20 9.29 -12.25 -8.94
C ALA A 20 8.49 -12.59 -10.23
N CYS A 21 7.17 -12.83 -10.10
CA CYS A 21 6.25 -13.00 -11.22
C CYS A 21 5.60 -11.67 -11.62
N ASP A 22 6.40 -10.68 -12.00
CA ASP A 22 5.98 -9.34 -12.46
C ASP A 22 5.90 -9.22 -13.99
N ILE A 23 6.06 -10.33 -14.71
CA ILE A 23 6.03 -10.38 -16.17
C ILE A 23 4.60 -10.57 -16.68
N PHE A 24 4.15 -9.70 -17.57
CA PHE A 24 2.88 -9.82 -18.28
C PHE A 24 3.09 -9.71 -19.79
N ARG A 25 2.11 -10.20 -20.56
CA ARG A 25 2.13 -10.19 -22.03
C ARG A 25 1.08 -9.22 -22.56
N PHE A 26 1.49 -8.32 -23.45
CA PHE A 26 0.61 -7.39 -24.15
C PHE A 26 1.08 -7.24 -25.60
N ASN A 27 0.17 -7.24 -26.57
CA ASN A 27 0.53 -7.17 -28.01
C ASN A 27 1.63 -8.15 -28.45
N ASN A 28 1.62 -9.37 -27.89
CA ASN A 28 2.61 -10.42 -28.17
C ASN A 28 4.04 -10.14 -27.64
N ASP A 29 4.25 -9.04 -26.94
CA ASP A 29 5.49 -8.68 -26.28
C ASP A 29 5.41 -8.92 -24.76
N PHE A 30 6.56 -9.18 -24.14
CA PHE A 30 6.69 -9.38 -22.70
C PHE A 30 7.20 -8.12 -22.01
N TYR A 31 6.57 -7.78 -20.90
CA TYR A 31 6.90 -6.61 -20.10
C TYR A 31 7.02 -7.01 -18.63
N ALA A 32 7.99 -6.42 -17.93
CA ALA A 32 8.15 -6.57 -16.49
C ALA A 32 7.67 -5.29 -15.79
N GLN A 33 6.83 -5.44 -14.77
CA GLN A 33 6.42 -4.32 -13.95
C GLN A 33 7.54 -3.94 -12.97
N LYS A 34 8.22 -2.84 -13.27
CA LYS A 34 9.35 -2.36 -12.46
C LYS A 34 8.96 -1.82 -11.08
N GLN A 35 7.69 -1.46 -10.91
CA GLN A 35 7.24 -0.74 -9.72
C GLN A 35 5.77 -1.00 -9.37
N GLY A 36 5.51 -1.11 -8.08
CA GLY A 36 4.20 -1.43 -7.54
C GLY A 36 3.94 -2.93 -7.51
N LEU A 37 2.70 -3.29 -7.21
CA LEU A 37 2.24 -4.68 -7.19
C LEU A 37 1.55 -4.99 -8.52
N ALA A 38 1.79 -6.19 -9.06
CA ALA A 38 1.08 -6.63 -10.25
C ALA A 38 -0.40 -6.83 -9.97
N MET A 39 -1.22 -6.11 -10.74
CA MET A 39 -2.66 -6.28 -10.75
C MET A 39 -2.99 -7.71 -11.18
N GLY A 40 -3.78 -8.41 -10.36
CA GLY A 40 -4.15 -9.82 -10.57
C GLY A 40 -3.45 -10.80 -9.63
N ILE A 41 -2.41 -10.40 -8.90
CA ILE A 41 -1.87 -11.22 -7.81
C ILE A 41 -2.86 -11.20 -6.64
N ARG A 42 -3.28 -12.37 -6.14
CA ARG A 42 -4.30 -12.49 -5.08
C ARG A 42 -3.95 -11.77 -3.79
N ILE A 43 -2.66 -11.69 -3.44
CA ILE A 43 -2.20 -11.03 -2.22
C ILE A 43 -1.98 -9.51 -2.40
N ALA A 44 -2.00 -8.99 -3.63
CA ALA A 44 -1.70 -7.59 -3.90
C ALA A 44 -2.61 -6.61 -3.13
N PRO A 45 -3.95 -6.80 -3.05
CA PRO A 45 -4.80 -5.89 -2.28
C PRO A 45 -4.46 -5.86 -0.79
N LEU A 46 -4.12 -7.00 -0.19
CA LEU A 46 -3.76 -7.09 1.22
C LEU A 46 -2.45 -6.33 1.50
N LEU A 47 -1.48 -6.46 0.61
CA LEU A 47 -0.19 -5.78 0.74
C LEU A 47 -0.30 -4.28 0.50
N ALA A 48 -1.13 -3.85 -0.46
CA ALA A 48 -1.46 -2.44 -0.65
C ALA A 48 -2.06 -1.84 0.62
N ILE A 49 -2.95 -2.57 1.30
CA ILE A 49 -3.50 -2.15 2.60
C ILE A 49 -2.41 -1.99 3.65
N VAL A 50 -1.52 -2.99 3.81
CA VAL A 50 -0.44 -2.96 4.81
C VAL A 50 0.56 -1.84 4.53
N TYR A 51 0.93 -1.65 3.27
CA TYR A 51 1.88 -0.62 2.85
C TYR A 51 1.32 0.78 3.08
N LEU A 52 0.08 1.05 2.67
CA LEU A 52 -0.57 2.33 2.92
C LEU A 52 -0.79 2.58 4.41
N ASP A 53 -1.21 1.57 5.19
CA ASP A 53 -1.35 1.69 6.65
C ASP A 53 -0.03 2.06 7.34
N HIS A 54 1.10 1.53 6.85
CA HIS A 54 2.43 1.88 7.36
C HIS A 54 2.78 3.36 7.13
N ILE A 55 2.40 3.91 5.97
CA ILE A 55 2.65 5.31 5.59
C ILE A 55 1.67 6.26 6.30
N GLU A 56 0.41 5.86 6.43
CA GLU A 56 -0.68 6.68 6.99
C GLU A 56 -0.62 6.80 8.52
N LYS A 57 -0.32 5.71 9.24
CA LYS A 57 -0.28 5.68 10.72
C LYS A 57 0.50 6.81 11.41
N PRO A 58 1.71 7.20 10.97
CA PRO A 58 2.42 8.31 11.60
C PRO A 58 1.75 9.67 11.36
N LEU A 59 0.94 9.82 10.32
CA LEU A 59 0.38 11.09 9.86
C LEU A 59 -1.01 11.40 10.43
N LEU A 60 -1.79 10.39 10.84
CA LEU A 60 -3.19 10.52 11.25
C LEU A 60 -3.42 11.05 12.69
N ARG A 61 -2.50 11.84 13.25
CA ARG A 61 -2.51 12.16 14.70
C ARG A 61 -3.08 13.52 15.10
N ASN A 62 -3.10 14.50 14.20
CA ASN A 62 -3.53 15.86 14.55
C ASN A 62 -4.76 16.23 13.71
N GLY A 63 -5.83 16.67 14.38
CA GLY A 63 -6.97 17.32 13.73
C GLY A 63 -7.87 16.42 12.87
N ILE A 64 -7.59 15.12 12.73
CA ILE A 64 -8.47 14.18 11.99
C ILE A 64 -9.48 13.55 12.96
N ILE A 65 -10.77 13.79 12.69
CA ILE A 65 -11.92 13.24 13.43
C ILE A 65 -12.28 11.84 12.91
N LEU A 66 -12.30 11.68 11.59
CA LEU A 66 -12.61 10.41 10.93
C LEU A 66 -11.62 10.16 9.79
N TYR A 67 -11.11 8.95 9.73
CA TYR A 67 -10.36 8.45 8.59
C TYR A 67 -10.87 7.04 8.24
N LYS A 68 -11.32 6.85 6.99
CA LYS A 68 -11.76 5.56 6.45
C LYS A 68 -11.19 5.39 5.06
N ARG A 69 -10.64 4.21 4.79
CA ARG A 69 -10.06 3.88 3.48
C ARG A 69 -10.64 2.57 2.95
N TYR A 70 -10.94 2.54 1.65
CA TYR A 70 -11.31 1.36 0.89
C TYR A 70 -10.32 1.21 -0.28
N ILE A 71 -9.27 0.41 -0.06
CA ILE A 71 -8.13 0.24 -0.99
C ILE A 71 -7.54 1.60 -1.37
N ASP A 72 -7.97 2.19 -2.48
CA ASP A 72 -7.48 3.45 -3.02
C ASP A 72 -8.38 4.66 -2.66
N ASP A 73 -9.63 4.42 -2.22
CA ASP A 73 -10.58 5.49 -1.88
C ASP A 73 -10.49 5.87 -0.40
N VAL A 74 -10.42 7.17 -0.10
CA VAL A 74 -10.33 7.68 1.29
C VAL A 74 -11.44 8.68 1.58
N ILE A 75 -12.06 8.51 2.75
CA ILE A 75 -12.94 9.49 3.38
C ILE A 75 -12.24 10.01 4.64
N VAL A 76 -12.05 11.33 4.69
CA VAL A 76 -11.43 12.02 5.81
C VAL A 76 -12.31 13.17 6.30
N ILE A 77 -12.45 13.29 7.62
CA ILE A 77 -13.13 14.41 8.29
C ILE A 77 -12.13 15.00 9.27
N GLY A 78 -11.86 16.30 9.15
CA GLY A 78 -10.99 17.02 10.08
C GLY A 78 -11.76 18.02 10.94
N SER A 79 -11.11 18.48 12.00
CA SER A 79 -11.61 19.50 12.93
C SER A 79 -11.72 20.89 12.30
N SER A 80 -11.02 21.13 11.18
CA SER A 80 -11.13 22.33 10.35
C SER A 80 -10.87 21.97 8.88
N ASP A 81 -11.18 22.88 7.94
CA ASP A 81 -10.85 22.70 6.51
C ASP A 81 -9.34 22.49 6.27
N ALA A 82 -8.49 23.07 7.11
CA ALA A 82 -7.05 23.00 6.95
C ALA A 82 -6.45 21.63 7.29
N GLU A 83 -7.04 20.89 8.24
CA GLU A 83 -6.47 19.64 8.76
C GLU A 83 -6.46 18.49 7.72
N PRO A 84 -7.55 18.21 6.97
CA PRO A 84 -7.52 17.21 5.90
C PRO A 84 -6.54 17.61 4.79
N ARG A 85 -6.44 18.91 4.47
CA ARG A 85 -5.60 19.43 3.37
C ARG A 85 -4.11 19.34 3.72
N SER A 86 -3.75 19.67 4.96
CA SER A 86 -2.37 19.49 5.46
C SER A 86 -2.01 18.01 5.52
N THR A 87 -2.93 17.16 5.99
CA THR A 87 -2.75 15.70 6.03
C THR A 87 -2.53 15.12 4.64
N LEU A 88 -3.33 15.53 3.64
CA LEU A 88 -3.16 15.12 2.24
C LEU A 88 -1.82 15.56 1.67
N THR A 89 -1.41 16.80 1.93
CA THR A 89 -0.12 17.32 1.47
C THR A 89 1.05 16.53 2.06
N ASN A 90 0.95 16.18 3.35
CA ASN A 90 1.97 15.36 4.02
C ASN A 90 1.99 13.93 3.46
N LEU A 91 0.84 13.31 3.23
CA LEU A 91 0.73 11.98 2.63
C LEU A 91 1.39 11.93 1.26
N ASN A 92 1.10 12.89 0.40
CA ASN A 92 1.65 12.98 -0.95
C ASN A 92 3.16 13.33 -0.98
N SER A 93 3.74 13.71 0.16
CA SER A 93 5.18 13.95 0.29
C SER A 93 5.98 12.71 0.72
N MET A 94 5.31 11.65 1.20
CA MET A 94 5.97 10.48 1.78
C MET A 94 6.62 9.55 0.76
N ASP A 95 6.04 9.45 -0.43
CA ASP A 95 6.58 8.62 -1.50
C ASP A 95 6.36 9.31 -2.85
N VAL A 96 7.43 9.51 -3.62
CA VAL A 96 7.39 10.16 -4.94
C VAL A 96 6.50 9.42 -5.95
N ASN A 97 6.16 8.17 -5.66
CA ASN A 97 5.39 7.27 -6.52
C ASN A 97 3.93 7.14 -6.08
N ILE A 98 3.56 7.75 -4.96
CA ILE A 98 2.17 7.88 -4.50
C ILE A 98 1.76 9.34 -4.74
N LYS A 99 0.68 9.56 -5.50
CA LYS A 99 0.20 10.90 -5.87
C LYS A 99 -1.23 11.10 -5.42
#